data_AF-A0A241WIG6-F1
#
_entry.id   AF-A0A241WIG6-F1
#
_cell.length_a   1.000
_cell.length_b   1.000
_cell.length_c   1.000
_cell.angle_alpha   90.00
_cell.angle_beta   90.00
_cell.angle_gamma   90.00
#
_symmetry.space_group_name_H-M   'P 1'
#
loop_
_entity.id
_entity.type
_entity.pdbx_description
1 polymer ?
#
loop_
_entity_poly.entity_id
_entity_poly.type
_entity_poly.pdbx_seq_one_letter_code
_entity_poly.pdbx_strand_id
1 'polypeptide(L)'
;MSNIQIKIEAFGAIERQLPSDLMLQCVASSSIADVLAQVERLYPHTQKMLERCACAIGEDIVSRQTLLNHDSTLVMLSPVAGG
;
A
#
# COMPACT_ATOMS: atom_id res chain seq x y z
N MET A 1 -6.06 -8.68 -20.18
CA MET A 1 -5.91 -7.87 -18.95
C MET A 1 -4.42 -7.72 -18.70
N SER A 2 -3.90 -6.50 -18.60
CA SER A 2 -2.47 -6.28 -18.37
C SER A 2 -2.20 -6.36 -16.87
N ASN A 3 -1.18 -7.11 -16.48
CA ASN A 3 -0.69 -7.08 -15.11
C ASN A 3 0.25 -5.89 -14.93
N ILE A 4 0.20 -5.29 -13.76
CA ILE A 4 1.07 -4.19 -13.34
C ILE A 4 1.79 -4.56 -12.05
N GLN A 5 2.92 -3.91 -11.81
CA GLN A 5 3.75 -4.09 -10.62
C GLN A 5 3.58 -2.92 -9.67
N ILE A 6 3.26 -3.22 -8.42
CA ILE A 6 3.10 -2.25 -7.36
C ILE A 6 4.20 -2.47 -6.33
N LYS A 7 5.09 -1.49 -6.18
CA LYS A 7 6.06 -1.45 -5.09
C LYS A 7 5.39 -0.83 -3.88
N ILE A 8 5.47 -1.49 -2.73
CA ILE A 8 4.98 -0.97 -1.45
C ILE A 8 6.16 -0.39 -0.68
N GLU A 9 6.11 0.91 -0.37
CA GLU A 9 7.08 1.57 0.50
C GLU A 9 6.39 2.00 1.78
N ALA A 10 6.92 1.59 2.92
CA ALA A 10 6.30 1.80 4.21
C ALA A 10 7.13 2.78 5.05
N PHE A 11 6.46 3.76 5.67
CA PHE A 11 7.10 4.76 6.54
C PHE A 11 6.42 4.84 7.90
N GLY A 12 7.23 5.14 8.91
CA GLY A 12 6.80 5.21 10.30
C GLY A 12 6.70 3.82 10.93
N ALA A 13 5.67 3.58 11.74
CA ALA A 13 5.52 2.31 12.46
C ALA A 13 5.36 1.09 11.52
N ILE A 14 4.73 1.26 10.35
CA ILE A 14 4.43 0.20 9.36
C ILE A 14 5.65 -0.34 8.65
N GLU A 15 6.72 0.44 8.56
CA GLU A 15 8.01 0.00 8.01
C GLU A 15 8.58 -1.20 8.76
N ARG A 16 8.34 -1.29 10.08
CA ARG A 16 8.82 -2.40 10.91
C ARG A 16 8.01 -3.68 10.75
N GLN A 17 6.87 -3.61 10.08
CA GLN A 17 5.91 -4.69 9.98
C GLN A 17 5.86 -5.30 8.57
N LEU A 18 6.43 -4.61 7.59
CA LEU A 18 6.48 -5.01 6.18
C LEU A 18 7.95 -5.11 5.72
N PRO A 19 8.24 -5.93 4.69
CA PRO A 19 9.55 -5.92 4.06
C PRO A 19 9.83 -4.60 3.36
N SER A 20 11.09 -4.15 3.36
CA SER A 20 11.52 -2.91 2.71
C SER A 20 11.48 -2.95 1.17
N ASP A 21 11.41 -4.15 0.56
CA ASP A 21 11.36 -4.35 -0.89
C ASP A 21 10.13 -5.17 -1.29
N LEU A 22 8.97 -4.81 -0.72
CA LEU A 22 7.73 -5.50 -1.00
C LEU A 22 7.21 -5.11 -2.38
N MET A 23 7.23 -6.06 -3.32
CA MET A 23 6.60 -5.91 -4.63
C MET A 23 5.41 -6.86 -4.78
N LEU A 24 4.30 -6.32 -5.28
CA LEU A 24 3.08 -7.05 -5.57
C LEU A 24 2.73 -6.93 -7.06
N GLN A 25 2.11 -7.98 -7.60
CA GLN A 25 1.56 -7.96 -8.94
C GLN A 25 0.04 -7.98 -8.86
N CYS A 26 -0.60 -7.02 -9.51
CA CYS A 26 -2.05 -6.96 -9.62
C CYS A 26 -2.49 -6.68 -11.06
N VAL A 27 -3.79 -6.79 -11.32
CA VAL A 27 -4.35 -6.50 -12.64
C VAL A 27 -4.55 -4.99 -12.76
N ALA A 28 -4.29 -4.41 -13.95
CA ALA A 28 -4.64 -3.02 -14.20
C ALA A 28 -6.12 -2.74 -13.88
N SER A 29 -6.38 -1.55 -13.35
CA SER A 29 -7.66 -1.11 -12.79
C SER A 29 -8.06 -1.84 -11.49
N SER A 30 -7.13 -2.50 -10.81
CA SER A 30 -7.31 -2.90 -9.41
C SER A 30 -7.27 -1.65 -8.52
N SER A 31 -8.06 -1.64 -7.44
CA SER A 31 -7.98 -0.54 -6.47
C SER A 31 -6.80 -0.72 -5.53
N ILE A 32 -6.36 0.38 -4.90
CA ILE A 32 -5.39 0.32 -3.80
C ILE A 32 -5.91 -0.59 -2.67
N ALA A 33 -7.21 -0.58 -2.38
CA ALA A 33 -7.82 -1.46 -1.39
C ALA A 33 -7.60 -2.95 -1.71
N ASP A 34 -7.70 -3.33 -2.99
CA ASP A 34 -7.46 -4.72 -3.42
C ASP A 34 -5.99 -5.13 -3.23
N VAL A 35 -5.07 -4.20 -3.52
CA VAL A 35 -3.63 -4.41 -3.27
C VAL A 35 -3.36 -4.54 -1.78
N LEU A 36 -3.94 -3.66 -0.95
CA LEU A 36 -3.82 -3.74 0.51
C LEU A 36 -4.40 -5.04 1.06
N ALA A 37 -5.53 -5.53 0.53
CA ALA A 37 -6.08 -6.83 0.91
C ALA A 37 -5.15 -7.99 0.52
N GLN A 38 -4.32 -7.84 -0.52
CA GLN A 38 -3.25 -8.78 -0.83
C GLN A 38 -2.11 -8.70 0.18
N VAL A 39 -1.70 -7.49 0.59
CA VAL A 39 -0.72 -7.30 1.68
C VAL A 39 -1.22 -7.94 2.97
N GLU A 40 -2.47 -7.71 3.36
CA GLU A 40 -3.07 -8.27 4.58
C GLU A 40 -3.10 -9.81 4.56
N ARG A 41 -3.35 -10.42 3.40
CA ARG A 41 -3.29 -11.88 3.25
C ARG A 41 -1.88 -12.44 3.43
N LEU A 42 -0.85 -11.69 3.00
CA LEU A 42 0.55 -12.10 3.14
C LEU A 42 1.12 -11.79 4.53
N TYR A 43 0.66 -10.72 5.15
CA TYR A 43 1.12 -10.22 6.45
C TYR A 43 -0.07 -9.89 7.38
N PRO A 44 -0.81 -10.90 7.87
CA PRO A 44 -2.07 -10.69 8.60
C PRO A 44 -1.92 -9.86 9.89
N HIS A 45 -0.73 -9.89 10.50
CA HIS A 45 -0.42 -9.10 11.70
C HIS A 45 -0.46 -7.58 11.46
N THR A 46 -0.40 -7.15 10.20
CA THR A 46 -0.35 -5.74 9.81
C THR A 46 -1.72 -5.10 9.63
N GLN A 47 -2.81 -5.89 9.55
CA GLN A 47 -4.17 -5.43 9.23
C GLN A 47 -4.60 -4.19 10.03
N LYS A 48 -4.51 -4.26 11.37
CA LYS A 48 -4.92 -3.16 12.25
C LYS A 48 -4.18 -1.84 11.99
N MET A 49 -2.93 -1.93 11.53
CA MET A 49 -2.14 -0.74 11.26
C MET A 49 -2.30 -0.28 9.82
N LEU A 50 -2.41 -1.21 8.87
CA LEU A 50 -2.74 -0.93 7.48
C LEU A 50 -4.03 -0.13 7.39
N GLU A 51 -5.09 -0.49 8.11
CA GLU A 51 -6.39 0.24 8.17
C GLU A 51 -6.25 1.72 8.57
N ARG A 52 -5.21 2.06 9.33
CA ARG A 52 -4.96 3.43 9.81
C ARG A 52 -3.97 4.20 8.93
N CYS A 53 -3.21 3.52 8.08
CA CYS A 53 -2.23 4.18 7.22
C CYS A 53 -2.90 5.03 6.14
N ALA A 54 -2.32 6.19 5.88
CA ALA A 54 -2.59 6.94 4.67
C ALA A 54 -1.82 6.32 3.49
N CYS A 55 -2.40 6.40 2.30
CA CYS A 55 -1.80 5.92 1.07
C CYS A 55 -1.38 7.12 0.23
N ALA A 56 -0.20 7.07 -0.38
CA ALA A 56 0.28 8.09 -1.30
C ALA A 56 0.91 7.45 -2.54
N ILE A 57 0.82 8.15 -3.67
CA ILE A 57 1.52 7.79 -4.90
C ILE A 57 2.27 9.03 -5.36
N GLY A 58 3.59 8.93 -5.50
CA GLY A 58 4.43 10.12 -5.67
C GLY A 58 4.29 11.04 -4.45
N GLU A 59 3.83 12.27 -4.68
CA GLU A 59 3.66 13.30 -3.64
C GLU A 59 2.20 13.44 -3.18
N ASP A 60 1.26 12.74 -3.83
CA ASP A 60 -0.17 12.90 -3.60
C ASP A 60 -0.72 11.84 -2.63
N ILE A 61 -1.44 12.28 -1.60
CA ILE A 61 -2.24 11.39 -0.75
C ILE A 61 -3.48 10.96 -1.53
N VAL A 62 -3.66 9.65 -1.68
CA VAL A 62 -4.71 9.05 -2.50
C VAL A 62 -5.70 8.22 -1.67
N SER A 63 -6.94 8.16 -2.13
CA SER A 63 -7.97 7.27 -1.56
C SER A 63 -7.63 5.81 -1.84
N ARG A 64 -8.01 4.90 -0.93
CA ARG A 64 -7.89 3.45 -1.16
C ARG A 64 -8.74 2.95 -2.34
N GLN A 65 -9.74 3.73 -2.76
CA GLN A 65 -10.57 3.40 -3.91
C GLN A 65 -9.93 3.84 -5.24
N THR A 66 -8.79 4.54 -5.21
CA THR A 66 -8.07 4.92 -6.42
C THR A 66 -7.64 3.68 -7.20
N LEU A 67 -7.90 3.70 -8.50
CA LEU A 67 -7.57 2.61 -9.43
C LEU A 67 -6.13 2.75 -9.94
N LEU A 68 -5.40 1.65 -9.90
CA LEU A 68 -4.02 1.56 -10.37
C LEU A 68 -4.01 1.05 -11.80
N ASN A 69 -3.54 1.87 -12.74
CA ASN A 69 -3.57 1.55 -14.18
C ASN A 69 -2.19 1.28 -14.79
N HIS A 70 -1.12 1.55 -14.04
CA HIS A 70 0.26 1.39 -14.46
C HIS A 70 1.13 1.02 -13.24
N ASP A 71 2.35 0.56 -13.52
CA ASP A 71 3.33 0.25 -12.47
C ASP A 71 3.53 1.47 -11.58
N SER A 72 3.38 1.28 -10.27
CA SER A 72 3.32 2.39 -9.32
C SER A 72 4.06 2.05 -8.04
N THR A 73 4.59 3.09 -7.38
CA THR A 73 5.04 2.97 -6.00
C THR A 73 3.96 3.50 -5.07
N LEU A 74 3.39 2.60 -4.28
CA LEU A 74 2.40 2.92 -3.27
C LEU A 74 3.11 3.12 -1.94
N VAL A 75 3.11 4.36 -1.48
CA VAL A 75 3.68 4.77 -0.20
C VAL A 75 2.61 4.62 0.89
N MET A 76 2.99 3.99 1.99
CA MET A 76 2.17 3.78 3.17
C MET A 76 2.71 4.59 4.33
N LEU A 77 1.92 5.55 4.79
CA LEU A 77 2.29 6.44 5.88
C LEU A 77 1.51 6.05 7.12
N SER A 78 2.21 5.59 8.16
CA SER A 78 1.58 5.37 9.46
C SER A 78 1.04 6.69 10.03
N PRO A 79 -0.09 6.69 10.76
CA PRO A 79 -0.55 7.89 11.46
C PRO A 79 0.57 8.44 12.34
N VAL A 80 0.88 9.72 12.18
CA VAL A 80 1.72 10.42 13.15
C VAL A 80 0.88 10.60 14.42
N ALA A 81 1.29 9.96 15.51
CA ALA A 81 0.85 10.39 16.83
C ALA A 81 1.52 11.74 17.06
N GLY A 82 0.79 12.84 16.82
CA GLY A 82 1.26 14.18 17.14
C GLY A 82 1.70 14.22 18.61
N GLY A 83 2.93 14.68 18.84
CA GLY A 83 3.45 14.99 20.18
C GLY A 83 2.88 16.29 20.71
#